data_AF-A0A412WY34-F1
#
_entry.id   AF-A0A412WY34-F1
#
_cell.length_a   1.000
_cell.length_b   1.000
_cell.length_c   1.000
_cell.angle_alpha   90.00
_cell.angle_beta   90.00
_cell.angle_gamma   90.00
#
_symmetry.space_group_name_H-M   'P 1'
#
loop_
_entity.id
_entity.type
_entity.pdbx_description
1 polymer ?
#
loop_
_entity_poly.entity_id
_entity_poly.type
_entity_poly.pdbx_seq_one_letter_code
_entity_poly.pdbx_strand_id
1 'polypeptide(L)' 'MKNKFKITRADYLKAMRKARREEEIREHLHPVNINRVHTSRKVYNRKRSKADLNKDLPYFFIQNPVSFKNFSLTALKALQ' A
#
# COMPACT_ATOMS: atom_id res chain seq x y z
N MET A 1 -34.20 -12.08 17.97
CA MET A 1 -33.04 -12.42 18.82
C MET A 1 -31.89 -12.89 17.92
N LYS A 2 -30.66 -12.40 18.11
CA LYS A 2 -29.50 -12.87 17.31
C LYS A 2 -29.16 -14.30 17.74
N ASN A 3 -29.02 -15.20 16.76
CA ASN A 3 -28.82 -16.62 17.01
C ASN A 3 -27.41 -16.86 17.60
N LYS A 4 -27.34 -17.20 18.89
CA LYS A 4 -26.09 -17.24 19.69
C LYS A 4 -25.13 -18.38 19.32
N PHE A 5 -25.58 -19.32 18.50
CA PHE A 5 -24.83 -20.52 18.12
C PHE A 5 -24.00 -20.36 16.82
N LYS A 6 -24.19 -19.26 16.08
CA LYS A 6 -23.43 -19.01 14.85
C LYS A 6 -22.19 -18.18 15.17
N ILE A 7 -21.01 -18.76 14.97
CA ILE A 7 -19.73 -18.05 15.10
C ILE A 7 -19.59 -17.12 13.91
N THR A 8 -19.54 -15.83 14.16
CA THR A 8 -19.32 -14.83 13.11
C THR A 8 -17.84 -14.51 12.97
N ARG A 9 -17.45 -13.90 11.83
CA ARG A 9 -16.08 -13.38 11.64
C ARG A 9 -15.65 -12.43 12.76
N ALA A 10 -16.58 -11.64 13.30
CA ALA A 10 -16.30 -10.72 14.40
C ALA A 10 -15.94 -11.46 15.69
N ASP A 11 -16.57 -12.61 15.95
CA ASP A 11 -16.28 -13.45 17.11
C ASP A 11 -14.89 -14.07 17.01
N TYR A 12 -14.52 -14.56 15.82
CA TYR A 12 -13.17 -15.05 15.54
C TYR A 12 -12.10 -13.97 15.79
N LEU A 13 -12.31 -12.76 15.25
CA LEU A 13 -11.39 -11.64 15.46
C LEU A 13 -11.27 -11.26 16.93
N LYS A 14 -12.39 -11.31 17.68
CA LYS A 14 -12.39 -11.04 19.11
C LYS A 14 -11.62 -12.10 19.90
N ALA A 15 -11.80 -13.37 19.57
CA ALA A 15 -11.06 -14.48 20.17
C ALA A 15 -9.55 -14.33 19.93
N MET A 16 -9.15 -14.02 18.68
CA MET A 16 -7.75 -13.79 18.33
C MET A 16 -7.12 -12.62 19.12
N ARG A 17 -7.86 -11.51 19.28
CA ARG A 17 -7.41 -10.36 20.09
C ARG A 17 -7.24 -10.72 21.57
N LYS A 18 -8.13 -11.57 22.12
CA LYS A 18 -8.05 -12.04 23.50
C LYS A 18 -6.86 -12.97 23.70
N ALA A 19 -6.65 -13.93 22.79
CA ALA A 19 -5.52 -14.84 22.83
C ALA A 19 -4.18 -14.10 22.80
N ARG A 20 -4.03 -13.11 21.90
CA ARG A 20 -2.83 -12.26 21.84
C ARG A 20 -2.57 -11.51 23.15
N ARG A 21 -3.64 -10.99 23.78
CA ARG A 21 -3.57 -10.32 25.09
C ARG A 21 -3.14 -11.28 26.21
N GLU A 22 -3.64 -12.51 26.21
CA GLU A 22 -3.29 -13.52 27.22
C GLU A 22 -1.84 -13.98 27.09
N GLU A 23 -1.32 -14.06 25.86
CA GLU A 23 0.09 -14.31 25.57
C GLU A 23 0.99 -13.18 26.07
N GLU A 24 0.64 -11.93 25.78
CA GLU A 24 1.35 -10.74 26.28
C GLU A 24 1.39 -10.69 27.81
N ILE A 25 0.28 -11.04 28.48
CA ILE A 25 0.22 -11.13 29.95
C ILE A 25 1.13 -12.25 30.45
N ARG A 26 1.16 -13.42 29.79
CA ARG A 26 2.00 -14.55 30.20
C ARG A 26 3.49 -14.22 30.13
N GLU A 27 3.91 -13.53 29.07
CA GLU A 27 5.33 -13.22 28.84
C GLU A 27 5.82 -12.00 29.61
N HIS A 28 4.99 -10.96 29.73
CA HIS A 28 5.44 -9.65 30.21
C HIS A 28 4.70 -9.16 31.46
N LEU A 29 3.54 -9.73 31.80
CA LEU A 29 2.66 -9.29 32.91
C LEU A 29 2.13 -7.86 32.82
N HIS A 30 2.59 -7.06 31.86
CA HIS A 30 2.17 -5.70 31.60
C HIS A 30 2.02 -5.44 30.08
N PRO A 31 1.22 -4.45 29.67
CA PRO A 31 1.13 -4.08 28.26
C PRO A 31 2.51 -3.71 27.69
N VAL A 32 2.84 -4.26 26.53
CA VAL A 32 4.08 -4.03 25.80
C VAL A 32 3.78 -3.28 24.50
N ASN A 33 4.47 -2.16 24.32
CA ASN A 33 4.36 -1.37 23.10
C ASN A 33 5.30 -1.90 22.01
N ILE A 34 4.79 -2.82 21.18
CA ILE A 34 5.50 -3.40 20.03
C ILE A 34 5.87 -2.33 18.97
N ASN A 35 5.10 -1.24 18.91
CA ASN A 35 5.29 -0.17 17.93
C ASN A 35 6.08 1.03 18.48
N ARG A 36 6.73 0.89 19.65
CA ARG A 36 7.44 1.98 20.33
C ARG A 36 8.53 2.61 19.44
N VAL A 37 9.20 1.79 18.63
CA VAL A 37 10.23 2.26 17.71
C VAL A 37 9.60 2.62 16.38
N HIS A 38 9.20 3.88 16.24
CA HIS A 38 8.87 4.43 14.93
C HIS A 38 10.17 4.71 14.17
N THR A 39 10.46 3.91 13.14
CA THR A 39 11.52 4.26 12.19
C THR A 39 11.10 5.56 11.48
N SER A 40 11.85 6.65 11.67
CA SER A 40 11.53 7.92 11.02
C SER A 40 11.53 7.75 9.50
N ARG A 41 10.49 8.27 8.84
CA ARG A 41 10.34 8.15 7.38
C ARG A 41 11.54 8.75 6.64
N LYS A 42 12.09 9.84 7.19
CA LYS A 42 13.24 10.57 6.64
C LYS A 42 14.57 9.83 6.78
N VAL A 43 14.81 9.10 7.89
CA VAL A 43 16.09 8.41 8.14
C VAL A 43 16.08 6.99 7.58
N TYR A 44 14.99 6.23 7.74
CA TYR A 44 14.96 4.80 7.37
C TYR A 44 14.21 4.49 6.07
N ASN A 45 13.26 5.34 5.64
CA ASN A 45 12.45 5.11 4.44
C ASN A 45 12.75 6.08 3.29
N ARG A 46 13.91 6.79 3.30
CA ARG A 46 14.31 7.75 2.25
C ARG A 46 14.35 7.15 0.84
N LYS A 47 14.47 5.82 0.73
CA LYS A 47 14.61 5.11 -0.55
C LYS A 47 13.41 4.23 -0.93
N ARG A 48 12.36 4.15 -0.10
CA ARG A 48 11.29 3.17 -0.30
C ARG A 48 10.39 3.45 -1.52
N SER A 49 10.30 4.72 -1.92
CA SER A 49 9.74 5.15 -3.21
C SER A 49 10.83 5.97 -3.91
N LYS A 50 11.77 5.29 -4.56
CA LYS A 50 12.78 5.93 -5.43
C LYS A 50 12.34 5.92 -6.89
N ALA A 51 11.57 4.90 -7.26
CA ALA A 51 11.01 4.71 -8.58
C ALA A 51 10.00 5.82 -8.97
N ASP A 52 9.24 6.36 -8.02
CA ASP A 52 8.34 7.50 -8.28
C ASP A 52 9.05 8.86 -8.23
N LEU A 53 10.28 8.93 -7.70
CA LEU A 53 10.99 10.20 -7.54
C LEU A 53 11.50 10.78 -8.86
N ASN A 54 11.84 9.92 -9.84
CA ASN A 54 12.32 10.37 -11.15
C ASN A 54 11.33 10.12 -12.31
N LYS A 55 10.19 9.44 -12.07
CA LYS A 55 9.16 9.11 -13.09
C LYS A 55 9.69 8.44 -14.37
N ASP A 56 10.82 7.74 -14.29
CA ASP A 56 11.50 7.15 -15.45
C ASP A 56 10.90 5.79 -15.89
N LEU A 57 9.68 5.44 -15.43
CA LEU A 57 9.08 4.12 -15.68
C LEU A 57 7.97 4.16 -16.74
N PRO A 58 7.97 3.21 -17.70
CA PRO A 58 7.14 3.26 -18.91
C PRO A 58 5.63 3.06 -18.71
N TYR A 59 5.15 2.64 -17.53
CA TYR A 59 3.72 2.42 -17.30
C TYR A 59 2.91 3.73 -17.08
N PHE A 60 3.57 4.89 -16.91
CA PHE A 60 2.95 6.23 -16.81
C PHE A 60 2.39 6.77 -18.16
N PHE A 61 2.71 6.15 -19.30
CA PHE A 61 2.24 6.60 -20.63
C PHE A 61 1.02 5.84 -21.17
N ILE A 62 0.73 4.64 -20.64
CA ILE A 62 -0.25 3.71 -21.23
C ILE A 62 -1.71 3.98 -20.78
N GLN A 63 -1.91 4.81 -19.75
CA GLN A 63 -3.24 5.10 -19.18
C GLN A 63 -4.11 6.05 -20.04
N ASN A 64 -3.64 6.55 -21.19
CA ASN A 64 -4.40 7.43 -22.08
C ASN A 64 -4.57 6.79 -23.48
N PRO A 65 -5.63 5.99 -23.71
CA PRO A 65 -5.81 5.29 -24.98
C PRO A 65 -6.58 6.17 -25.99
N VAL A 66 -5.89 7.07 -26.71
CA VAL A 66 -6.43 7.52 -28.02
C VAL A 66 -5.29 7.71 -29.01
N SER A 67 -5.28 6.84 -30.01
CA SER A 67 -4.37 6.87 -31.14
C SER A 67 -4.58 8.12 -31.97
N PHE A 68 -3.52 8.83 -32.30
CA PHE A 68 -3.40 9.53 -33.58
C PHE A 68 -1.95 9.33 -34.04
N LYS A 69 -1.70 8.21 -34.73
CA LYS A 69 -1.62 8.19 -36.20
C LYS A 69 -0.82 9.38 -36.72
N ASN A 70 0.47 9.13 -36.94
CA ASN A 70 1.18 9.46 -38.16
C ASN A 70 0.63 10.67 -38.92
N PHE A 71 1.14 11.87 -38.65
CA PHE A 71 1.24 12.89 -39.68
C PHE A 71 2.64 13.49 -39.64
N SER A 72 3.39 13.13 -40.68
CA SER A 72 4.70 13.61 -41.03
C SER A 72 4.74 15.14 -41.19
N LEU A 73 5.42 15.83 -40.28
CA LEU A 73 5.79 17.24 -40.46
C LEU A 73 6.90 17.45 -41.50
N THR A 74 7.40 16.37 -42.12
CA THR A 74 8.28 16.44 -43.30
C THR A 74 7.54 16.73 -44.61
N ALA A 75 6.21 16.57 -44.67
CA ALA A 75 5.44 16.81 -45.90
C ALA A 75 5.02 18.28 -46.11
N LEU A 76 5.03 19.11 -45.06
CA LEU A 76 4.55 20.51 -45.14
C LEU A 76 5.68 21.53 -45.38
N LYS A 77 6.94 21.07 -45.46
CA LYS A 77 8.13 21.93 -45.64
C LYS A 77 8.79 21.82 -47.02
N ALA A 78 8.19 21.06 -47.95
CA ALA A 78 8.70 20.85 -49.31
C ALA A 78 7.87 21.57 -50.40
N LEU A 79 7.03 22.54 -50.02
CA LEU A 79 6.15 23.29 -50.94
C LEU A 79 6.22 24.81 -50.70
N GLN A 80 7.43 25.31 -50.45
CA GLN A 80 7.76 26.73 -50.54
C GLN A 80 8.97 26.91 -51.45
#